data_AF-A0A0K2YFB6-F1
#
_entry.id   AF-A0A0K2YFB6-F1
#
_cell.length_a   1.000
_cell.length_b   1.000
_cell.length_c   1.000
_cell.angle_alpha   90.00
_cell.angle_beta   90.00
_cell.angle_gamma   90.00
#
_symmetry.space_group_name_H-M   'P 1'
#
loop_
_entity.id
_entity.type
_entity.pdbx_description
1 polymer ?
#
loop_
_entity_poly.entity_id
_entity_poly.type
_entity_poly.pdbx_seq_one_letter_code
_entity_poly.pdbx_strand_id
1 'polypeptide(L)'
;MTGKMGVTRPNPLQWIAYTFGAKLPESMNDWVLNDITGDHYFVRHMLRAQVPFVPLYALFMLFPGPLWLRASMVLLGVSLAVFYSIVYIHQNRARRLQKNGLPMDLDNDKRRAARESEIDAYSRAWR
;
A
#
# COMPACT_ATOMS: atom_id res chain seq x y z
N MET A 1 -21.68 -2.31 24.57
CA MET A 1 -22.39 -2.59 23.31
C MET A 1 -21.42 -2.34 22.15
N THR A 2 -20.65 -3.36 21.76
CA THR A 2 -19.67 -3.22 20.66
C THR A 2 -20.39 -3.49 19.36
N GLY A 3 -21.07 -2.47 18.83
CA GLY A 3 -21.62 -2.52 17.48
C GLY A 3 -20.47 -2.76 16.50
N LYS A 4 -20.55 -3.82 15.70
CA LYS A 4 -19.72 -3.94 14.50
C LYS A 4 -20.03 -2.70 13.64
N MET A 5 -19.24 -1.63 13.76
CA MET A 5 -19.29 -0.54 12.81
C MET A 5 -18.93 -1.17 11.46
N GLY A 6 -19.92 -1.29 10.58
CA GLY A 6 -19.71 -1.86 9.26
C GLY A 6 -18.56 -1.10 8.60
N VAL A 7 -17.54 -1.81 8.12
CA VAL A 7 -16.39 -1.20 7.44
C VAL A 7 -16.93 -0.42 6.24
N THR A 8 -17.01 0.91 6.36
CA THR A 8 -17.45 1.78 5.27
C THR A 8 -16.40 1.72 4.17
N ARG A 9 -16.74 1.09 3.04
CA ARG A 9 -15.81 0.92 1.92
C ARG A 9 -15.86 2.16 1.01
N PRO A 10 -14.71 2.59 0.47
CA PRO A 10 -14.69 3.66 -0.51
C PRO A 10 -15.40 3.21 -1.79
N ASN A 11 -16.12 4.12 -2.43
CA ASN A 11 -16.61 3.90 -3.78
C ASN A 11 -15.44 3.90 -4.79
N PRO A 12 -15.64 3.48 -6.05
CA PRO A 12 -14.55 3.39 -7.02
C PRO A 12 -13.80 4.71 -7.25
N LEU A 13 -14.52 5.84 -7.29
CA LEU A 13 -13.91 7.17 -7.49
C LEU A 13 -13.06 7.60 -6.28
N GLN A 14 -13.56 7.38 -5.06
CA GLN A 14 -12.85 7.62 -3.82
C GLN A 14 -11.60 6.74 -3.71
N TRP A 15 -11.69 5.48 -4.15
CA TRP A 15 -10.55 4.56 -4.16
C TRP A 15 -9.48 5.01 -5.16
N ILE A 16 -9.87 5.47 -6.35
CA ILE A 16 -8.95 6.04 -7.34
C ILE A 16 -8.30 7.31 -6.77
N ALA A 17 -9.08 8.27 -6.27
CA ALA A 17 -8.56 9.50 -5.66
C ALA A 17 -7.60 9.19 -4.50
N TYR A 18 -7.96 8.24 -3.64
CA TYR A 18 -7.11 7.74 -2.55
C TYR A 18 -5.81 7.13 -3.10
N THR A 19 -5.87 6.39 -4.20
CA THR A 19 -4.69 5.84 -4.87
C THR A 19 -3.71 6.93 -5.30
N PHE A 20 -4.21 8.02 -5.87
CA PHE A 20 -3.43 9.23 -6.18
C PHE A 20 -3.03 10.06 -4.95
N GLY A 21 -3.42 9.64 -3.74
CA GLY A 21 -2.97 10.22 -2.47
C GLY A 21 -3.93 11.23 -1.84
N ALA A 22 -5.20 11.26 -2.27
CA ALA A 22 -6.26 11.99 -1.59
C ALA A 22 -6.59 11.37 -0.22
N LYS A 23 -7.06 12.20 0.72
CA LYS A 23 -7.58 11.77 2.02
C LYS A 23 -8.98 11.17 1.84
N LEU A 24 -9.31 10.11 2.58
CA LEU A 24 -10.67 9.58 2.65
C LEU A 24 -11.43 10.22 3.83
N PRO A 25 -12.78 10.25 3.80
CA PRO A 25 -13.57 10.71 4.95
C PRO A 25 -13.22 9.91 6.22
N GLU A 26 -13.31 10.56 7.38
CA GLU A 26 -12.93 9.96 8.67
C GLU A 26 -13.76 8.72 9.02
N SER A 27 -14.99 8.62 8.51
CA SER A 27 -15.84 7.44 8.62
C SER A 27 -15.27 6.17 7.95
N MET A 28 -14.20 6.32 7.15
CA MET A 28 -13.49 5.23 6.46
C MET A 28 -12.10 4.94 7.06
N ASN A 29 -11.76 5.53 8.22
CA ASN A 29 -10.46 5.32 8.85
C ASN A 29 -10.19 3.85 9.18
N ASP A 30 -11.20 3.09 9.60
CA ASP A 30 -11.07 1.64 9.84
C ASP A 30 -10.68 0.88 8.56
N TRP A 31 -11.23 1.30 7.41
CA TRP A 31 -10.86 0.74 6.11
C TRP A 31 -9.42 1.11 5.74
N VAL A 32 -9.01 2.38 5.94
CA VAL A 32 -7.64 2.86 5.69
C VAL A 32 -6.63 2.12 6.55
N LEU A 33 -6.94 1.94 7.83
CA LEU A 33 -6.11 1.19 8.76
C LEU A 33 -5.91 -0.23 8.26
N ASN A 34 -6.99 -0.96 7.95
CA ASN A 34 -6.90 -2.31 7.42
C ASN A 34 -6.21 -2.39 6.04
N ASP A 35 -6.31 -1.36 5.18
CA ASP A 35 -5.55 -1.29 3.93
C ASP A 35 -4.04 -1.20 4.17
N ILE A 36 -3.62 -0.44 5.18
CA ILE A 36 -2.22 -0.09 5.44
C ILE A 36 -1.52 -1.09 6.38
N THR A 37 -2.24 -1.68 7.33
CA THR A 37 -1.69 -2.59 8.36
C THR A 37 -2.24 -4.01 8.27
N GLY A 38 -3.30 -4.26 7.50
CA GLY A 38 -3.91 -5.59 7.42
C GLY A 38 -2.97 -6.69 6.89
N ASP A 39 -3.39 -7.94 7.04
CA ASP A 39 -2.56 -9.12 6.73
C ASP A 39 -2.05 -9.15 5.26
N HIS A 40 -2.77 -8.51 4.34
CA HIS A 40 -2.45 -8.43 2.90
C HIS A 40 -2.01 -7.03 2.45
N TYR A 41 -1.54 -6.17 3.37
CA TYR A 41 -1.19 -4.78 3.04
C TYR A 41 -0.14 -4.69 1.91
N PHE A 42 0.81 -5.64 1.88
CA PHE A 42 1.87 -5.65 0.86
C PHE A 42 1.29 -5.78 -0.54
N VAL A 43 0.39 -6.75 -0.74
CA VAL A 43 -0.28 -6.98 -2.04
C VAL A 43 -1.12 -5.76 -2.44
N ARG A 44 -1.90 -5.22 -1.51
CA ARG A 44 -2.71 -4.01 -1.75
C ARG A 44 -1.85 -2.81 -2.11
N HIS A 45 -0.72 -2.65 -1.44
CA HIS A 45 0.23 -1.60 -1.72
C HIS A 45 0.82 -1.74 -3.13
N MET A 46 1.27 -2.95 -3.51
CA MET A 46 1.79 -3.20 -4.86
C MET A 46 0.76 -2.89 -5.94
N LEU A 47 -0.46 -3.43 -5.81
CA LEU A 47 -1.54 -3.18 -6.77
C LEU A 47 -1.84 -1.69 -6.91
N ARG A 48 -2.02 -0.99 -5.77
CA ARG A 48 -2.30 0.44 -5.75
C ARG A 48 -1.16 1.27 -6.32
N ALA A 49 0.09 0.86 -6.11
CA ALA A 49 1.24 1.58 -6.64
C ALA A 49 1.36 1.50 -8.17
N GLN A 50 0.78 0.46 -8.81
CA GLN A 50 0.76 0.34 -10.27
C GLN A 50 -0.32 1.20 -10.94
N VAL A 51 -1.43 1.47 -10.25
CA VAL A 51 -2.58 2.17 -10.83
C VAL A 51 -2.23 3.52 -11.47
N PRO A 52 -1.43 4.41 -10.85
CA PRO A 52 -1.04 5.68 -11.49
C PRO A 52 -0.25 5.51 -12.79
N PHE A 53 0.43 4.38 -12.98
CA PHE A 53 1.24 4.10 -14.16
C PHE A 53 0.46 3.40 -15.29
N VAL A 54 -0.78 2.95 -15.06
CA VAL A 54 -1.60 2.30 -16.09
C VAL A 54 -1.75 3.16 -17.36
N PRO A 55 -1.99 4.49 -17.30
CA PRO A 55 -2.02 5.32 -18.50
C PRO A 55 -0.68 5.35 -19.24
N LEU A 56 0.44 5.31 -18.52
CA LEU A 56 1.78 5.26 -19.11
C LEU A 56 2.03 3.93 -19.83
N TYR A 57 1.63 2.81 -19.21
CA TYR A 57 1.74 1.49 -19.84
C TYR A 57 0.86 1.38 -21.09
N ALA A 58 -0.34 1.96 -21.06
CA ALA A 58 -1.20 2.05 -22.24
C ALA A 58 -0.53 2.87 -23.36
N LEU A 59 0.14 3.97 -23.02
CA LEU A 59 0.88 4.77 -24.00
C LEU A 59 2.02 3.97 -24.64
N PHE A 60 2.78 3.18 -23.87
CA PHE A 60 3.81 2.30 -24.41
C PHE A 60 3.24 1.25 -25.37
N MET A 61 2.03 0.76 -25.12
CA MET A 61 1.35 -0.17 -26.03
C MET A 61 0.88 0.46 -27.34
N LEU A 62 0.72 1.79 -27.39
CA LEU A 62 0.41 2.52 -28.63
C LEU A 62 1.66 2.85 -29.46
N PHE A 63 2.87 2.59 -28.95
CA PHE A 63 4.11 2.91 -29.63
C PHE A 63 4.25 2.13 -30.96
N PRO A 64 4.65 2.78 -32.07
CA PRO A 64 4.85 2.09 -33.33
C PRO A 64 6.05 1.14 -33.23
N GLY A 65 5.81 -0.16 -33.39
CA GLY A 65 6.85 -1.18 -33.27
C GLY A 65 6.30 -2.58 -33.00
N PRO A 66 7.17 -3.60 -32.97
CA PRO A 66 6.75 -4.97 -32.69
C PRO A 66 6.29 -5.14 -31.23
N LEU A 67 5.40 -6.11 -30.98
CA LEU A 67 4.81 -6.33 -29.65
C LEU A 67 5.84 -6.59 -28.55
N TRP A 68 6.93 -7.31 -28.86
CA TRP A 68 7.98 -7.60 -27.88
C TRP A 68 8.69 -6.32 -27.40
N LEU A 69 8.85 -5.31 -28.26
CA LEU A 69 9.46 -4.04 -27.89
C LEU A 69 8.56 -3.28 -26.91
N ARG A 70 7.26 -3.19 -27.23
CA ARG A 70 6.26 -2.55 -26.37
C ARG A 70 6.18 -3.27 -25.01
N ALA A 71 6.18 -4.60 -25.02
CA ALA A 71 6.18 -5.41 -23.80
C ALA A 71 7.43 -5.17 -22.95
N SER A 72 8.61 -5.06 -23.56
CA SER A 72 9.85 -4.72 -22.85
C SER A 72 9.81 -3.33 -22.20
N MET A 73 9.23 -2.33 -22.87
CA MET A 73 9.04 -0.99 -22.29
C MET A 73 8.13 -1.02 -21.06
N VAL A 74 7.00 -1.73 -21.16
CA VAL A 74 6.08 -1.94 -20.03
C VAL A 74 6.78 -2.70 -18.91
N LEU A 75 7.50 -3.78 -19.22
CA LEU A 75 8.21 -4.60 -18.25
C LEU A 75 9.25 -3.77 -17.48
N LEU A 76 10.02 -2.93 -18.18
CA LEU A 76 10.98 -2.02 -17.55
C LEU A 76 10.27 -1.03 -16.62
N GLY A 77 9.17 -0.43 -17.08
CA GLY A 77 8.37 0.51 -16.30
C GLY A 77 7.75 -0.13 -15.05
N VAL A 78 7.21 -1.33 -15.16
CA VAL A 78 6.67 -2.11 -14.04
C VAL A 78 7.77 -2.46 -13.05
N SER A 79 8.92 -2.93 -13.55
CA SER A 79 10.06 -3.32 -12.70
C SER A 79 10.54 -2.15 -11.85
N LEU A 80 10.70 -0.97 -12.46
CA LEU A 80 11.12 0.23 -11.75
C LEU A 80 10.06 0.69 -10.73
N ALA A 81 8.78 0.67 -11.12
CA ALA A 81 7.67 1.02 -10.22
C ALA A 81 7.61 0.07 -9.01
N VAL A 82 7.74 -1.24 -9.22
CA VAL A 82 7.77 -2.24 -8.15
C VAL A 82 8.98 -2.03 -7.24
N PHE A 83 10.18 -1.85 -7.81
CA PHE A 83 11.40 -1.62 -7.04
C PHE A 83 11.24 -0.44 -6.07
N TYR A 84 10.82 0.73 -6.59
CA TYR A 84 10.61 1.91 -5.74
C TYR A 84 9.45 1.73 -4.76
N SER A 85 8.39 1.02 -5.14
CA SER A 85 7.28 0.75 -4.22
C SER A 85 7.71 -0.09 -3.01
N ILE A 86 8.60 -1.06 -3.21
CA ILE A 86 9.17 -1.87 -2.13
C ILE A 86 10.07 -1.01 -1.25
N VAL A 87 11.04 -0.29 -1.85
CA VAL A 87 12.00 0.53 -1.12
C VAL A 87 11.31 1.55 -0.22
N TYR A 88 10.24 2.18 -0.71
CA TYR A 88 9.53 3.25 0.00
C TYR A 88 8.26 2.79 0.71
N ILE A 89 8.06 1.48 0.88
CA ILE A 89 6.79 0.96 1.41
C ILE A 89 6.46 1.53 2.79
N HIS A 90 7.44 1.61 3.69
CA HIS A 90 7.26 2.12 5.05
C HIS A 90 6.98 3.63 5.07
N GLN A 91 7.75 4.42 4.32
CA GLN A 91 7.57 5.87 4.22
C GLN A 91 6.23 6.23 3.57
N ASN A 92 5.77 5.45 2.60
CA ASN A 92 4.47 5.63 1.95
C ASN A 92 3.31 5.27 2.89
N ARG A 93 3.45 4.20 3.70
CA ARG A 93 2.47 3.83 4.73
C ARG A 93 2.33 4.93 5.77
N ALA A 94 3.45 5.37 6.36
CA ALA A 94 3.49 6.42 7.36
C ALA A 94 2.82 7.72 6.87
N ARG A 95 3.23 8.21 5.68
CA ARG A 95 2.63 9.41 5.08
C ARG A 95 1.13 9.27 4.82
N ARG A 96 0.64 8.08 4.46
CA ARG A 96 -0.80 7.84 4.25
C ARG A 96 -1.59 7.81 5.56
N LEU A 97 -1.02 7.23 6.61
CA LEU A 97 -1.60 7.28 7.96
C LEU A 97 -1.72 8.73 8.42
N GLN A 98 -0.63 9.50 8.32
CA GLN A 98 -0.60 10.92 8.67
C GLN A 98 -1.64 11.74 7.90
N LYS A 99 -1.75 11.53 6.57
CA LYS A 99 -2.76 12.23 5.75
C LYS A 99 -4.20 11.94 6.19
N ASN A 100 -4.46 10.78 6.80
CA ASN A 100 -5.78 10.41 7.31
C ASN A 100 -5.94 10.67 8.82
N GLY A 101 -4.99 11.41 9.44
CA GLY A 101 -5.06 11.74 10.87
C GLY A 101 -4.75 10.57 11.80
N LEU A 102 -4.14 9.50 11.29
CA LEU A 102 -3.75 8.32 12.04
C LEU A 102 -2.28 8.39 12.45
N PRO A 103 -1.88 7.84 13.62
CA PRO A 103 -0.48 7.74 14.02
C PRO A 103 0.38 7.04 12.96
N MET A 104 1.58 7.57 12.71
CA MET A 104 2.46 7.09 11.62
C MET A 104 3.11 5.73 11.92
N ASP A 105 3.18 5.35 13.19
CA ASP A 105 3.81 4.15 13.73
C ASP A 105 2.82 2.99 13.91
N LEU A 106 1.55 3.16 13.50
CA LEU A 106 0.56 2.10 13.53
C LEU A 106 0.99 0.92 12.65
N ASP A 107 1.18 -0.23 13.30
CA ASP A 107 1.40 -1.52 12.66
C ASP A 107 0.33 -2.53 13.08
N ASN A 108 0.29 -3.68 12.43
CA ASN A 108 -0.63 -4.76 12.80
C ASN A 108 -0.30 -5.29 14.19
N ASP A 109 -1.29 -5.45 15.06
CA ASP A 109 -1.10 -6.01 16.42
C ASP A 109 -0.36 -7.36 16.39
N LYS A 110 -0.66 -8.22 15.41
CA LYS A 110 0.04 -9.51 15.23
C LYS A 110 1.52 -9.33 14.90
N ARG A 111 1.88 -8.34 14.07
CA ARG A 111 3.26 -8.05 13.69
C ARG A 111 4.02 -7.37 14.83
N ARG A 112 3.32 -6.53 15.60
CA ARG A 112 3.87 -5.91 16.82
C ARG A 112 4.22 -6.98 17.84
N ALA A 113 3.29 -7.89 18.12
CA ALA A 113 3.50 -9.03 19.04
C ALA A 113 4.62 -9.97 18.57
N ALA A 114 4.70 -10.28 17.26
CA ALA A 114 5.78 -11.09 16.71
C ALA A 114 7.16 -10.42 16.91
N ARG A 115 7.26 -9.11 16.63
CA ARG A 115 8.50 -8.34 16.84
C ARG A 115 8.89 -8.26 18.32
N GLU A 116 7.92 -8.01 19.20
CA GLU A 116 8.14 -8.01 20.65
C GLU A 116 8.67 -9.39 21.12
N SER A 117 8.08 -10.49 20.64
CA SER A 117 8.54 -11.85 20.97
C SER A 117 9.96 -12.17 20.49
N GLU A 118 10.36 -11.60 19.34
CA GLU A 118 11.70 -11.73 18.78
C GLU A 118 12.72 -10.95 19.62
N ILE A 119 12.39 -9.70 20.00
CA ILE A 119 13.21 -8.88 20.91
C ILE A 119 13.38 -9.57 22.27
N ASP A 120 12.31 -10.17 22.80
CA ASP A 120 12.33 -10.93 24.05
C ASP A 120 13.18 -12.21 23.93
N ALA A 121 13.18 -12.86 22.78
CA ALA A 121 14.06 -14.02 22.52
C ALA A 121 15.54 -13.58 22.44
N TYR A 122 15.85 -12.50 21.71
CA TYR A 122 17.20 -11.95 21.62
C TYR A 122 17.73 -11.49 22.98
N SER A 123 16.93 -10.76 23.76
CA SER A 123 17.35 -10.27 25.09
C SER A 123 17.56 -11.38 26.10
N ARG A 124 16.88 -12.53 25.96
CA ARG A 124 17.12 -13.74 26.77
C ARG A 124 18.36 -14.52 26.34
N ALA A 125 18.70 -14.51 25.06
CA ALA A 125 19.86 -15.24 24.55
C ALA A 125 21.21 -14.56 24.87
N TRP A 126 21.18 -13.23 25.09
CA TRP A 126 22.37 -12.40 25.32
C TRP A 126 22.43 -11.77 26.72
N ARG A 127 21.66 -12.30 27.66
CA ARG A 127 21.73 -11.97 29.09
C ARG A 127 22.40 -13.13 29.83
#